data_AF-A0A8T5AI59-F1
#
_entry.id   AF-A0A8T5AI59-F1
#
_cell.length_a   1.000
_cell.length_b   1.000
_cell.length_c   1.000
_cell.angle_alpha   90.00
_cell.angle_beta   90.00
_cell.angle_gamma   90.00
#
_symmetry.space_group_name_H-M   'P 1'
#
loop_
_entity.id
_entity.type
_entity.pdbx_description
1 polymer ?
#
loop_
_entity_poly.entity_id
_entity_poly.type
_entity_poly.pdbx_seq_one_letter_code
_entity_poly.pdbx_strand_id
1 'polypeptide(L)'
;MGKIQAEINMPFGKVIIEGATPNELLETLERLPENFFSNLESLLSEKITMGEGNKQEKFNSIVKYTDEGPILLLKDPSCVTHCEAIGLILYFSKDKYLRPSHIERLLKYSGIPIQPSSRLNEMLKKGLVFKPSPREPKWALTPKGERWIEEDVLPRIRKIA
;
A
#
# COMPACT_ATOMS: atom_id res chain seq x y z
N MET A 1 14.57 -3.23 -38.40
CA MET A 1 13.70 -4.43 -38.33
C MET A 1 12.78 -4.24 -37.14
N GLY A 2 11.47 -4.46 -37.32
CA GLY A 2 10.47 -4.22 -36.27
C GLY A 2 10.59 -5.26 -35.15
N LYS A 3 10.45 -4.82 -33.90
CA LYS A 3 10.34 -5.71 -32.74
C LYS A 3 8.87 -5.83 -32.34
N ILE A 4 8.48 -7.01 -31.88
CA ILE A 4 7.16 -7.30 -31.35
C ILE A 4 7.31 -7.49 -29.85
N GLN A 5 6.40 -6.91 -29.07
CA GLN A 5 6.45 -6.93 -27.61
C GLN A 5 5.14 -7.49 -27.06
N ALA A 6 5.25 -8.35 -26.05
CA ALA A 6 4.16 -8.75 -25.18
C ALA A 6 4.39 -8.15 -23.79
N GLU A 7 3.37 -7.46 -23.29
CA GLU A 7 3.40 -6.80 -21.99
C GLU A 7 2.43 -7.49 -21.02
N ILE A 8 2.96 -7.98 -19.90
CA ILE A 8 2.20 -8.63 -18.85
C ILE A 8 2.18 -7.69 -17.65
N ASN A 9 1.00 -7.14 -17.35
CA ASN A 9 0.78 -6.30 -16.18
C ASN A 9 0.56 -7.18 -14.94
N MET A 10 1.41 -7.01 -13.93
CA MET A 10 1.34 -7.73 -12.66
C MET A 10 1.12 -6.76 -11.49
N PRO A 11 0.61 -7.24 -10.34
CA PRO A 11 0.37 -6.40 -9.15
C PRO A 11 1.63 -5.72 -8.55
N PHE A 12 2.81 -6.09 -9.03
CA PHE A 12 4.11 -5.61 -8.57
C PHE A 12 4.99 -5.04 -9.69
N GLY A 13 4.48 -4.91 -10.91
CA GLY A 13 5.25 -4.34 -12.02
C GLY A 13 4.80 -4.85 -13.39
N LYS A 14 5.66 -4.66 -14.38
CA LYS A 14 5.42 -5.07 -15.76
C LYS A 14 6.53 -5.99 -16.23
N VAL A 15 6.15 -7.11 -16.86
CA VAL A 15 7.10 -7.98 -17.57
C VAL A 15 6.91 -7.74 -19.06
N ILE A 16 7.98 -7.33 -19.74
CA ILE A 16 8.00 -7.09 -21.18
C ILE A 16 8.83 -8.19 -21.82
N ILE A 17 8.24 -8.90 -22.78
CA ILE A 17 8.90 -9.97 -23.55
C ILE A 17 8.97 -9.49 -25.00
N GLU A 18 10.17 -9.45 -25.58
CA GLU A 18 10.39 -9.00 -26.95
C GLU A 18 10.76 -10.18 -27.87
N GLY A 19 10.29 -10.16 -29.11
CA GLY A 19 10.70 -11.07 -30.18
C GLY A 19 10.90 -10.33 -31.50
N ALA A 20 11.77 -10.84 -32.38
CA ALA A 20 11.94 -10.29 -33.73
C ALA A 20 10.81 -10.73 -34.67
N THR A 21 10.10 -11.81 -34.33
CA THR A 21 8.92 -12.31 -35.07
C THR A 21 7.82 -12.81 -34.11
N PRO A 22 6.55 -12.92 -34.56
CA PRO A 22 5.47 -13.44 -33.71
C PRO A 22 5.72 -14.87 -33.22
N ASN A 23 6.29 -15.73 -34.07
CA ASN A 23 6.54 -17.14 -33.73
C ASN A 23 7.61 -17.26 -32.64
N GLU A 24 8.68 -16.46 -32.72
CA GLU A 24 9.73 -16.42 -31.70
C GLU A 24 9.18 -15.96 -30.34
N LEU A 25 8.27 -14.99 -30.35
CA LEU A 25 7.62 -14.50 -29.13
C LEU A 25 6.72 -15.58 -28.51
N LEU A 26 5.96 -16.32 -29.32
CA LEU A 26 5.12 -17.43 -28.85
C LEU A 26 5.96 -18.60 -28.30
N GLU A 27 7.01 -19.03 -29.01
CA GLU A 27 7.91 -20.06 -28.52
C GLU A 27 8.56 -19.68 -27.18
N THR A 28 8.89 -18.39 -27.02
CA THR A 28 9.45 -17.88 -25.76
C THR A 28 8.45 -17.96 -24.62
N LEU A 29 7.19 -17.61 -24.88
CA LEU A 29 6.10 -17.71 -23.89
C LEU A 29 5.79 -19.17 -23.53
N GLU A 30 5.78 -20.09 -24.49
CA GLU A 30 5.52 -21.52 -24.27
C GLU A 30 6.62 -22.22 -23.47
N ARG A 31 7.86 -21.73 -23.58
CA ARG A 31 9.00 -22.26 -22.82
C ARG A 31 9.09 -21.73 -21.39
N LEU A 32 8.23 -20.79 -20.99
CA LEU A 32 8.20 -20.29 -19.62
C LEU A 32 7.73 -21.41 -18.68
N PRO A 33 8.46 -21.67 -17.58
CA PRO A 33 8.00 -22.59 -16.56
C PRO A 33 6.63 -22.19 -16.00
N GLU A 34 5.77 -23.16 -15.68
CA GLU A 34 4.45 -22.89 -15.08
C GLU A 34 4.54 -22.08 -13.78
N ASN A 35 5.63 -22.27 -13.03
CA ASN A 35 5.94 -21.57 -11.78
C ASN A 35 6.84 -20.34 -11.98
N PHE A 36 7.06 -19.87 -13.21
CA PHE A 36 7.93 -18.73 -13.48
C PHE A 36 7.49 -17.48 -12.73
N PHE A 37 6.20 -17.12 -12.83
CA PHE A 37 5.67 -15.90 -12.22
C PHE A 37 5.65 -15.95 -10.69
N SER A 38 5.33 -17.10 -10.10
CA SER A 38 5.37 -17.28 -8.64
C SER A 38 6.80 -17.26 -8.09
N ASN A 39 7.76 -17.87 -8.80
CA ASN A 39 9.17 -17.79 -8.44
C ASN A 39 9.71 -16.36 -8.58
N LEU A 40 9.30 -15.63 -9.61
CA LEU A 40 9.65 -14.24 -9.81
C LEU A 40 9.10 -13.37 -8.67
N GLU A 41 7.86 -13.60 -8.25
CA GLU A 41 7.25 -12.94 -7.08
C GLU A 41 8.00 -13.27 -5.78
N SER A 42 8.41 -14.52 -5.57
CA SER A 42 9.21 -14.93 -4.41
C SER A 42 10.60 -14.28 -4.39
N LEU A 43 11.30 -14.27 -5.52
CA LEU A 43 12.63 -13.67 -5.65
C LEU A 43 12.60 -12.14 -5.49
N LEU A 44 11.55 -11.48 -6.00
CA LEU A 44 11.34 -10.06 -5.77
C LEU A 44 11.00 -9.79 -4.30
N SER A 45 10.18 -10.63 -3.68
CA SER A 45 9.89 -10.55 -2.24
C SER A 45 11.17 -10.68 -1.42
N GLU A 46 12.04 -11.64 -1.74
CA GLU A 46 13.34 -11.83 -1.09
C GLU A 46 14.32 -10.68 -1.33
N LYS A 47 14.38 -10.13 -2.57
CA LYS A 47 15.26 -8.99 -2.87
C LYS A 47 14.77 -7.68 -2.26
N ILE A 48 13.45 -7.47 -2.19
CA ILE A 48 12.84 -6.34 -1.48
C ILE A 48 13.12 -6.46 0.03
N THR A 49 13.21 -7.68 0.59
CA THR A 49 13.61 -7.87 1.99
C THR A 49 15.10 -7.61 2.27
N MET A 50 15.96 -7.53 1.25
CA MET A 50 17.40 -7.27 1.43
C MET A 50 17.81 -5.82 1.10
N GLY A 51 16.88 -4.97 0.66
CA GLY A 51 17.13 -3.59 0.28
C GLY A 51 16.57 -2.57 1.28
N GLU A 52 17.49 -1.87 1.95
CA GLU A 52 17.31 -0.63 2.73
C GLU A 52 16.68 -0.76 4.14
N GLY A 53 17.50 -0.49 5.14
CA GLY A 53 17.16 -0.62 6.55
C GLY A 53 16.25 0.47 7.10
N ASN A 54 15.70 0.12 8.27
CA ASN A 54 14.97 0.92 9.26
C ASN A 54 13.43 1.05 9.06
N LYS A 55 12.70 0.45 10.01
CA LYS A 55 11.25 0.48 10.25
C LYS A 55 10.31 -0.25 9.26
N GLN A 56 10.63 -0.41 7.97
CA GLN A 56 9.71 -1.08 7.04
C GLN A 56 9.53 -2.59 7.31
N GLU A 57 10.59 -3.31 7.71
CA GLU A 57 10.56 -4.77 7.92
C GLU A 57 9.52 -5.25 8.96
N LYS A 58 9.14 -4.41 9.94
CA LYS A 58 8.19 -4.78 11.01
C LYS A 58 6.71 -4.70 10.60
N PHE A 59 6.40 -4.18 9.41
CA PHE A 59 5.02 -3.90 9.00
C PHE A 59 4.67 -4.37 7.59
N ASN A 60 5.55 -5.10 6.91
CA ASN A 60 5.29 -5.62 5.55
C ASN A 60 4.05 -6.53 5.48
N SER A 61 3.63 -7.15 6.59
CA SER A 61 2.37 -7.90 6.67
C SER A 61 1.12 -7.03 6.83
N ILE A 62 1.26 -5.73 7.09
CA ILE A 62 0.16 -4.79 7.39
C ILE A 62 0.06 -3.69 6.32
N VAL A 63 1.17 -3.29 5.71
CA VAL A 63 1.21 -2.20 4.72
C VAL A 63 2.09 -2.56 3.53
N LYS A 64 1.59 -2.30 2.33
CA LYS A 64 2.34 -2.28 1.08
C LYS A 64 2.55 -0.83 0.66
N TYR A 65 3.79 -0.46 0.38
CA TYR A 65 4.10 0.86 -0.15
C TYR A 65 4.00 0.84 -1.68
N THR A 66 3.34 1.85 -2.25
CA THR A 66 3.20 2.05 -3.70
C THR A 66 3.57 3.48 -4.07
N ASP A 67 3.71 3.76 -5.37
CA ASP A 67 3.95 5.12 -5.87
C ASP A 67 2.84 6.11 -5.47
N GLU A 68 1.62 5.61 -5.25
CA GLU A 68 0.49 6.39 -4.78
C GLU A 68 0.48 6.59 -3.25
N GLY A 69 1.25 5.79 -2.50
CA GLY A 69 1.28 5.81 -1.03
C GLY A 69 1.05 4.44 -0.39
N PRO A 70 0.88 4.38 0.95
CA PRO A 70 0.67 3.14 1.66
C PRO A 70 -0.73 2.56 1.40
N ILE A 71 -0.80 1.25 1.16
CA ILE A 71 -2.03 0.46 1.06
C ILE A 71 -2.01 -0.57 2.19
N LEU A 72 -3.12 -0.74 2.90
CA LEU A 72 -3.22 -1.71 4.00
C LEU A 72 -3.45 -3.13 3.46
N LEU A 73 -2.71 -4.09 3.99
CA LEU A 73 -2.81 -5.52 3.70
C LEU A 73 -3.51 -6.24 4.85
N LEU A 74 -4.80 -6.01 5.05
CA LEU A 74 -5.57 -6.65 6.11
C LEU A 74 -6.24 -7.93 5.60
N LYS A 75 -6.10 -9.05 6.31
CA LYS A 75 -6.80 -10.32 5.99
C LYS A 75 -8.32 -10.16 6.03
N ASP A 76 -8.82 -9.40 7.00
CA ASP A 76 -10.23 -9.01 7.12
C ASP A 76 -10.30 -7.49 7.35
N PRO A 77 -10.88 -6.71 6.42
CA PRO A 77 -11.09 -5.27 6.57
C PRO A 77 -11.87 -4.87 7.85
N SER A 78 -12.68 -5.78 8.40
CA SER A 78 -13.50 -5.54 9.60
C SER A 78 -12.69 -5.52 10.90
N CYS A 79 -11.42 -5.95 10.87
CA CYS A 79 -10.54 -5.94 12.06
C CYS A 79 -10.11 -4.53 12.50
N VAL A 80 -10.40 -3.51 11.67
CA VAL A 80 -10.16 -2.10 11.95
C VAL A 80 -11.44 -1.29 11.77
N THR A 81 -11.61 -0.30 12.64
CA THR A 81 -12.62 0.73 12.45
C THR A 81 -12.19 1.70 11.35
N HIS A 82 -13.15 2.46 10.81
CA HIS A 82 -12.86 3.47 9.78
C HIS A 82 -11.84 4.53 10.26
N CYS A 83 -11.91 4.92 11.54
CA CYS A 83 -10.95 5.87 12.12
C CYS A 83 -9.54 5.27 12.23
N GLU A 84 -9.44 3.98 12.58
CA GLU A 84 -8.16 3.26 12.66
C GLU A 84 -7.55 3.08 11.28
N ALA A 85 -8.36 2.74 10.27
CA ALA A 85 -7.89 2.63 8.89
C ALA A 85 -7.31 3.97 8.38
N ILE A 86 -8.01 5.09 8.62
CA ILE A 86 -7.50 6.44 8.30
C ILE A 86 -6.20 6.72 9.07
N GLY A 87 -6.17 6.40 10.36
CA GLY A 87 -5.00 6.60 11.20
C GLY A 87 -3.78 5.82 10.71
N LEU A 88 -3.94 4.56 10.30
CA LEU A 88 -2.87 3.74 9.74
C LEU A 88 -2.34 4.31 8.42
N ILE A 89 -3.22 4.74 7.52
CA ILE A 89 -2.83 5.39 6.27
C ILE A 89 -2.00 6.65 6.55
N LEU A 90 -2.45 7.51 7.46
CA LEU A 90 -1.71 8.71 7.85
C LEU A 90 -0.37 8.37 8.52
N TYR A 91 -0.37 7.37 9.39
CA TYR A 91 0.81 6.93 10.13
C TYR A 91 1.91 6.39 9.20
N PHE A 92 1.55 5.58 8.22
CA PHE A 92 2.49 4.99 7.27
C PHE A 92 2.88 5.92 6.13
N SER A 93 2.15 7.02 5.89
CA SER A 93 2.46 7.95 4.81
C SER A 93 3.78 8.67 5.04
N LYS A 94 4.64 8.71 4.00
CA LYS A 94 5.99 9.30 4.04
C LYS A 94 5.99 10.75 4.53
N ASP A 95 5.08 11.56 4.00
CA ASP A 95 4.98 12.98 4.33
C ASP A 95 4.14 13.25 5.59
N LYS A 96 3.52 12.22 6.19
CA LYS A 96 2.66 12.32 7.40
C LYS A 96 1.44 13.24 7.28
N TYR A 97 1.22 13.86 6.12
CA TYR A 97 0.03 14.64 5.81
C TYR A 97 -0.61 14.22 4.49
N LEU A 98 -1.94 14.08 4.45
CA LEU A 98 -2.69 13.72 3.25
C LEU A 98 -3.97 14.53 3.09
N ARG A 99 -4.42 14.70 1.84
CA ARG A 99 -5.74 15.27 1.54
C ARG A 99 -6.83 14.20 1.72
N PRO A 100 -8.08 14.56 2.08
CA PRO A 100 -9.19 13.60 2.21
C PRO A 100 -9.38 12.73 0.98
N SER A 101 -9.32 13.30 -0.22
CA SER A 101 -9.46 12.54 -1.48
C SER A 101 -8.34 11.51 -1.69
N HIS A 102 -7.14 11.80 -1.19
CA HIS A 102 -6.01 10.88 -1.27
C HIS A 102 -6.15 9.75 -0.25
N ILE A 103 -6.58 10.07 0.98
CA ILE A 103 -6.92 9.07 2.01
C ILE A 103 -8.01 8.13 1.49
N GLU A 104 -9.08 8.67 0.90
CA GLU A 104 -10.17 7.89 0.30
C GLU A 104 -9.66 6.93 -0.79
N ARG A 105 -8.78 7.40 -1.69
CA ARG A 105 -8.20 6.58 -2.75
C ARG A 105 -7.35 5.44 -2.19
N LEU A 106 -6.47 5.73 -1.22
CA LEU A 106 -5.62 4.71 -0.59
C LEU A 106 -6.43 3.66 0.16
N LEU A 107 -7.47 4.09 0.89
CA LEU A 107 -8.37 3.17 1.59
C LEU A 107 -9.19 2.32 0.62
N LYS A 108 -9.61 2.88 -0.52
CA LYS A 108 -10.26 2.12 -1.60
C LYS A 108 -9.32 1.04 -2.16
N TYR A 109 -8.05 1.35 -2.40
CA TYR A 109 -7.06 0.34 -2.81
C TYR A 109 -6.77 -0.69 -1.73
N SER A 110 -6.99 -0.33 -0.47
CA SER A 110 -6.89 -1.23 0.69
C SER A 110 -8.15 -2.08 0.93
N GLY A 111 -9.15 -2.01 0.04
CA GLY A 111 -10.42 -2.73 0.20
C GLY A 111 -11.39 -2.14 1.23
N ILE A 112 -11.16 -0.91 1.71
CA ILE A 112 -11.98 -0.21 2.72
C ILE A 112 -12.59 1.06 2.11
N PRO A 113 -13.62 0.95 1.25
CA PRO A 113 -14.22 2.12 0.62
C PRO A 113 -15.03 2.94 1.63
N ILE A 114 -14.50 4.09 2.05
CA ILE A 114 -15.17 5.00 2.99
C ILE A 114 -15.01 6.46 2.58
N GLN A 115 -15.94 7.32 2.99
CA GLN A 115 -15.79 8.76 2.90
C GLN A 115 -15.09 9.31 4.17
N PRO A 116 -13.86 9.86 4.06
CA PRO A 116 -13.05 10.15 5.24
C PRO A 116 -13.47 11.42 6.00
N SER A 117 -14.18 12.37 5.37
CA SER A 117 -14.48 13.68 5.97
C SER A 117 -15.18 13.62 7.34
N SER A 118 -16.20 12.77 7.48
CA SER A 118 -16.92 12.61 8.75
C SER A 118 -16.04 11.98 9.83
N ARG A 119 -15.24 10.97 9.47
CA ARG A 119 -14.34 10.26 10.38
C ARG A 119 -13.15 11.14 10.81
N LEU A 120 -12.60 11.94 9.91
CA LEU A 120 -11.58 12.93 10.24
C LEU A 120 -12.09 13.98 11.24
N ASN A 121 -13.34 14.43 11.11
CA ASN A 121 -13.94 15.33 12.10
C ASN A 121 -14.14 14.64 13.47
N GLU A 122 -14.48 13.36 13.51
CA GLU A 122 -14.54 12.58 14.74
C GLU A 122 -13.15 12.46 15.40
N MET A 123 -12.13 12.10 14.60
CA MET A 123 -10.74 12.01 15.05
C MET A 123 -10.21 13.37 15.53
N LEU A 124 -10.61 14.47 14.90
CA LEU A 124 -10.26 15.83 15.31
C LEU A 124 -10.81 16.15 16.70
N LYS A 125 -12.09 15.85 16.95
CA LYS A 125 -12.73 16.04 18.27
C LYS A 125 -12.04 15.23 19.37
N LYS A 126 -11.50 14.06 19.03
CA LYS A 126 -10.72 13.21 19.94
C LYS A 126 -9.25 13.65 20.11
N GLY A 127 -8.81 14.65 19.34
CA GLY A 127 -7.44 15.17 19.33
C GLY A 127 -6.42 14.23 18.69
N LEU A 128 -6.86 13.32 17.81
CA LEU A 128 -6.01 12.33 17.14
C LEU A 128 -5.42 12.86 15.83
N VAL A 129 -6.11 13.79 15.17
CA VAL A 129 -5.65 14.43 13.93
C VAL A 129 -5.75 15.94 14.05
N PHE A 130 -5.02 16.64 13.20
CA PHE A 130 -5.09 18.09 13.05
C PHE A 130 -4.93 18.49 11.58
N LYS A 131 -5.26 19.76 11.27
CA LYS A 131 -4.99 20.38 9.97
C LYS A 131 -3.70 21.20 10.08
N PRO A 132 -2.59 20.83 9.41
CA PRO A 132 -1.32 21.55 9.51
C PRO A 132 -1.39 22.99 9.02
N SER A 133 -2.27 23.25 8.05
CA SER A 133 -2.53 24.59 7.54
C SER A 133 -4.05 24.78 7.35
N PRO A 134 -4.61 25.93 7.75
CA PRO A 134 -6.03 26.23 7.46
C PRO A 134 -6.28 26.48 5.97
N ARG A 135 -5.24 26.74 5.17
CA ARG A 135 -5.33 27.01 3.72
C ARG A 135 -5.24 25.76 2.86
N GLU A 136 -4.68 24.67 3.40
CA GLU A 136 -4.58 23.39 2.69
C GLU A 136 -5.47 22.35 3.36
N PRO A 137 -6.32 21.63 2.61
CA PRO A 137 -7.19 20.60 3.17
C PRO A 137 -6.39 19.32 3.43
N LYS A 138 -5.25 19.42 4.12
CA LYS A 138 -4.41 18.29 4.52
C LYS A 138 -4.65 17.97 5.99
N TRP A 139 -4.51 16.70 6.32
CA TRP A 139 -4.67 16.16 7.65
C TRP A 139 -3.45 15.35 8.03
N ALA A 140 -3.05 15.45 9.29
CA ALA A 140 -1.94 14.71 9.89
C ALA A 140 -2.35 14.17 11.26
N LEU A 141 -1.66 13.13 11.73
CA LEU A 141 -1.79 12.67 13.11
C LEU A 141 -1.14 13.66 14.07
N THR A 142 -1.78 13.92 15.20
CA THR A 142 -1.11 14.56 16.34
C THR A 142 -0.12 13.56 16.98
N PRO A 143 0.80 13.98 17.86
CA PRO A 143 1.61 13.05 18.64
C PRO A 143 0.77 12.05 19.46
N LYS A 144 -0.40 12.49 19.94
CA LYS A 144 -1.39 11.61 20.60
C LYS A 144 -1.95 10.58 19.62
N GLY A 145 -2.27 10.99 18.40
CA GLY A 145 -2.73 10.11 17.34
C GLY A 145 -1.68 9.08 16.91
N GLU A 146 -0.41 9.47 16.83
CA GLU A 146 0.68 8.52 16.54
C GLU A 146 0.83 7.48 17.65
N ARG A 147 0.84 7.89 18.93
CA ARG A 147 0.87 6.95 20.06
C ARG A 147 -0.32 6.00 20.07
N TRP A 148 -1.52 6.51 19.79
CA TRP A 148 -2.71 5.66 19.67
C TRP A 148 -2.54 4.56 18.60
N ILE A 149 -1.91 4.89 17.46
CA ILE A 149 -1.61 3.87 16.43
C ILE A 149 -0.57 2.86 16.93
N GLU A 150 0.51 3.33 17.56
CA GLU A 150 1.62 2.50 18.02
C GLU A 150 1.25 1.58 19.19
N GLU A 151 0.46 2.08 20.14
CA GLU A 151 0.19 1.43 21.43
C GLU A 151 -1.12 0.63 21.42
N ASP A 152 -2.15 1.08 20.67
CA ASP A 152 -3.48 0.45 20.71
C ASP A 152 -3.79 -0.33 19.42
N VAL A 153 -3.57 0.30 18.27
CA VAL A 153 -4.05 -0.22 16.98
C VAL A 153 -3.12 -1.29 16.41
N LEU A 154 -1.84 -0.96 16.23
CA LEU A 154 -0.86 -1.88 15.64
C LEU A 154 -0.67 -3.18 16.44
N PRO A 155 -0.60 -3.16 17.79
CA PRO A 155 -0.47 -4.40 18.57
C PRO A 155 -1.67 -5.33 18.42
N ARG A 156 -2.87 -4.78 18.25
CA ARG A 156 -4.09 -5.57 18.02
C ARG A 156 -4.09 -6.18 16.62
N ILE A 157 -3.77 -5.38 15.58
CA ILE A 157 -3.75 -5.86 14.20
C ILE A 157 -2.70 -6.96 14.00
N ARG A 158 -1.51 -6.82 14.60
CA ARG A 158 -0.44 -7.82 14.52
C ARG A 158 -0.80 -9.22 15.03
N LYS A 159 -1.81 -9.33 15.90
CA LYS A 159 -2.27 -10.64 16.40
C LYS A 159 -3.21 -11.33 15.42
N ILE A 160 -3.74 -10.61 14.43
CA ILE A 160 -4.85 -11.03 13.57
C ILE A 160 -4.46 -11.02 12.08
N ALA A 161 -3.56 -10.11 11.68
CA ALA A 161 -2.90 -10.07 10.37
C ALA A 161 -1.85 -11.18 10.25
#